data_AF-A0A971UGI0-F1
#
_entry.id   AF-A0A971UGI0-F1
#
_cell.length_a   1.000
_cell.length_b   1.000
_cell.length_c   1.000
_cell.angle_alpha   90.00
_cell.angle_beta   90.00
_cell.angle_gamma   90.00
#
_symmetry.space_group_name_H-M   'P 1'
#
loop_
_entity.id
_entity.type
_entity.pdbx_description
1 polymer ?
#
loop_
_entity_poly.entity_id
_entity_poly.type
_entity_poly.pdbx_seq_one_letter_code
_entity_poly.pdbx_strand_id
1 'polypeptide(L)'
;MEKPDAVSQFRGPDRHNCAQAVLKAYACLTGVDCSCLERFTKLGGGRAPAGECGALYAAKAMLTDVAAQRTLHAAFVQAAGAAGCREIRRLGRLSCHQCVETAADEVFARLGDGQTLRKPAECDGATS
;
A
#
# COMPACT_ATOMS: atom_id res chain seq x y z
N MET A 1 18.89 0.50 6.96
CA MET A 1 17.92 1.35 6.22
C MET A 1 16.86 1.77 7.21
N GLU A 2 16.46 3.04 7.22
CA GLU A 2 15.35 3.52 8.06
C GLU A 2 14.00 3.20 7.39
N LYS A 3 12.98 2.89 8.20
CA LYS A 3 11.63 2.61 7.68
C LYS A 3 11.00 3.90 7.16
N PRO A 4 10.50 3.94 5.91
CA PRO A 4 9.78 5.10 5.42
C PRO A 4 8.51 5.39 6.23
N ASP A 5 8.26 6.66 6.51
CA ASP A 5 7.08 7.09 7.26
C ASP A 5 5.87 7.25 6.33
N ALA A 6 5.08 6.19 6.20
CA ALA A 6 3.81 6.21 5.47
C ALA A 6 2.67 6.87 6.25
N VAL A 7 2.77 6.90 7.58
CA VAL A 7 1.69 7.39 8.44
C VAL A 7 1.56 8.91 8.30
N SER A 8 2.67 9.66 8.30
CA SER A 8 2.62 11.11 8.09
C SER A 8 2.07 11.52 6.73
N GLN A 9 2.19 10.65 5.72
CA GLN A 9 1.62 10.87 4.40
C GLN A 9 0.09 10.72 4.43
N PHE A 10 -0.45 9.82 5.26
CA PHE A 10 -1.88 9.52 5.30
C PHE A 10 -2.69 10.67 5.90
N ARG A 11 -3.56 11.29 5.08
CA ARG A 11 -4.32 12.49 5.46
C ARG A 11 -3.43 13.63 5.98
N GLY A 12 -2.15 13.64 5.62
CA GLY A 12 -1.20 14.71 5.90
C GLY A 12 -1.49 15.97 5.06
N PRO A 13 -0.49 16.85 4.86
CA PRO A 13 -0.66 18.11 4.11
C PRO A 13 -1.28 17.92 2.72
N ASP A 14 -0.83 16.90 1.98
CA ASP A 14 -1.33 16.58 0.63
C ASP A 14 -2.61 15.72 0.64
N ARG A 15 -3.16 15.44 1.83
CA ARG A 15 -4.41 14.70 2.06
C ARG A 15 -4.46 13.33 1.37
N HIS A 16 -3.32 12.65 1.26
CA HIS A 16 -3.24 11.35 0.61
C HIS A 16 -4.18 10.32 1.22
N ASN A 17 -4.78 9.50 0.37
CA ASN A 17 -5.55 8.34 0.79
C ASN A 17 -4.61 7.19 1.26
N CYS A 18 -5.18 6.08 1.73
CA CYS A 18 -4.40 4.96 2.26
C CYS A 18 -3.46 4.30 1.22
N ALA A 19 -3.84 4.24 -0.04
CA ALA A 19 -3.00 3.69 -1.11
C ALA A 19 -1.84 4.65 -1.45
N GLN A 20 -2.16 5.94 -1.61
CA GLN A 20 -1.18 6.99 -1.90
C GLN A 20 -0.16 7.15 -0.78
N ALA A 21 -0.58 7.06 0.49
CA ALA A 21 0.31 7.21 1.63
C ALA A 21 1.42 6.15 1.64
N VAL A 22 1.05 4.88 1.47
CA VAL A 22 2.01 3.77 1.35
C VAL A 22 2.89 3.96 0.12
N LEU A 23 2.29 4.25 -1.03
CA LEU A 23 3.05 4.41 -2.28
C LEU A 23 4.06 5.58 -2.21
N LYS A 24 3.64 6.72 -1.63
CA LYS A 24 4.46 7.93 -1.46
C LYS A 24 5.66 7.67 -0.56
N ALA A 25 5.47 6.94 0.54
CA ALA A 25 6.54 6.61 1.48
C ALA A 25 7.70 5.87 0.79
N TYR A 26 7.38 4.99 -0.15
CA TYR A 26 8.35 4.18 -0.88
C TYR A 26 8.73 4.77 -2.26
N ALA A 27 8.35 6.02 -2.56
CA ALA A 27 8.54 6.61 -3.89
C ALA A 27 10.02 6.66 -4.32
N CYS A 28 10.93 7.00 -3.39
CA CYS A 28 12.37 7.05 -3.66
C CYS A 28 12.98 5.68 -4.02
N LEU A 29 12.37 4.58 -3.54
CA LEU A 29 12.85 3.22 -3.78
C LEU A 29 12.23 2.59 -5.04
N THR A 30 11.09 3.11 -5.49
CA THR A 30 10.30 2.55 -6.58
C THR A 30 10.36 3.38 -7.86
N GLY A 31 10.83 4.63 -7.80
CA GLY A 31 10.79 5.56 -8.92
C GLY A 31 9.38 6.08 -9.23
N VAL A 32 8.49 6.07 -8.24
CA VAL A 32 7.14 6.64 -8.34
C VAL A 32 7.21 8.15 -8.39
N ASP A 33 6.53 8.73 -9.38
CA ASP A 33 6.37 10.17 -9.57
C ASP A 33 4.95 10.66 -9.22
N CYS A 34 4.72 11.96 -9.30
CA CYS A 34 3.42 12.57 -9.05
C CYS A 34 2.31 12.02 -9.94
N SER A 35 2.62 11.71 -11.21
CA SER A 35 1.62 11.17 -12.15
C SER A 35 1.12 9.80 -11.73
N CYS A 36 2.00 8.95 -11.17
CA CYS A 36 1.56 7.68 -10.61
C CYS A 36 0.75 7.87 -9.32
N LEU A 37 1.18 8.75 -8.41
CA LEU A 37 0.43 9.03 -7.18
C LEU A 37 -0.99 9.52 -7.48
N GLU A 38 -1.18 10.28 -8.57
CA GLU A 38 -2.48 10.74 -9.03
C GLU A 38 -3.40 9.57 -9.43
N ARG A 39 -2.87 8.53 -10.09
CA ARG A 39 -3.64 7.33 -10.44
C ARG A 39 -4.14 6.58 -9.20
N PHE A 40 -3.36 6.61 -8.12
CA PHE A 40 -3.71 5.97 -6.85
C PHE A 40 -4.76 6.76 -6.04
N THR A 41 -5.12 8.00 -6.42
CA THR A 41 -6.20 8.78 -5.79
C THR A 41 -7.53 8.02 -5.78
N LYS A 42 -7.78 7.20 -6.81
CA LYS A 42 -9.02 6.46 -7.01
C LYS A 42 -9.10 5.19 -6.18
N LEU A 43 -8.01 4.70 -5.60
CA LEU A 43 -7.94 3.41 -4.91
C LEU A 43 -8.29 3.49 -3.40
N GLY A 44 -8.53 4.69 -2.88
CA GLY A 44 -8.98 4.91 -1.51
C GLY A 44 -10.42 4.45 -1.26
N GLY A 45 -10.73 4.11 0.01
CA GLY A 45 -12.10 3.83 0.44
C GLY A 45 -12.69 2.50 -0.07
N GLY A 46 -11.84 1.52 -0.40
CA GLY A 46 -12.28 0.21 -0.89
C GLY A 46 -12.62 0.22 -2.38
N ARG A 47 -11.97 1.09 -3.15
CA ARG A 47 -12.09 1.19 -4.61
C ARG A 47 -10.92 0.54 -5.34
N ALA A 48 -9.96 -0.02 -4.61
CA ALA A 48 -8.99 -0.92 -5.20
C ALA A 48 -9.70 -2.16 -5.79
N PRO A 49 -9.09 -2.86 -6.75
CA PRO A 49 -9.63 -4.10 -7.31
C PRO A 49 -10.19 -5.06 -6.26
N ALA A 50 -11.34 -5.66 -6.56
CA ALA A 50 -12.11 -6.53 -5.65
C ALA A 50 -12.52 -5.90 -4.30
N GLY A 51 -12.42 -4.57 -4.15
CA GLY A 51 -12.73 -3.89 -2.89
C GLY A 51 -11.63 -4.00 -1.83
N GLU A 52 -10.41 -4.41 -2.22
CA GLU A 52 -9.25 -4.56 -1.33
C GLU A 52 -8.92 -3.24 -0.61
N CYS A 53 -8.28 -3.33 0.55
CA CYS A 53 -7.71 -2.19 1.23
C CYS A 53 -6.66 -1.51 0.34
N GLY A 54 -6.79 -0.19 0.13
CA GLY A 54 -5.86 0.56 -0.73
C GLY A 54 -4.40 0.50 -0.25
N ALA A 55 -4.16 0.48 1.06
CA ALA A 55 -2.81 0.35 1.63
C ALA A 55 -2.19 -1.02 1.28
N LEU A 56 -2.95 -2.10 1.49
CA LEU A 56 -2.55 -3.46 1.13
C LEU A 56 -2.30 -3.59 -0.38
N TYR A 57 -3.19 -3.04 -1.19
CA TYR A 57 -3.06 -3.06 -2.64
C TYR A 57 -1.76 -2.40 -3.12
N ALA A 58 -1.49 -1.18 -2.64
CA ALA A 58 -0.28 -0.44 -2.99
C ALA A 58 1.00 -1.17 -2.54
N ALA A 59 0.99 -1.71 -1.32
CA ALA A 59 2.10 -2.50 -0.79
C ALA A 59 2.43 -3.72 -1.68
N LYS A 60 1.42 -4.49 -2.08
CA LYS A 60 1.59 -5.64 -2.98
C LYS A 60 2.11 -5.23 -4.36
N ALA A 61 1.59 -4.14 -4.91
CA ALA A 61 1.93 -3.70 -6.26
C ALA A 61 3.40 -3.30 -6.43
N MET A 62 4.05 -2.86 -5.33
CA MET A 62 5.47 -2.51 -5.31
C MET A 62 6.40 -3.73 -5.25
N LEU A 63 5.94 -4.89 -4.77
CA LEU A 63 6.77 -6.09 -4.68
C LEU A 63 6.88 -6.80 -6.04
N THR A 64 8.09 -7.22 -6.40
CA THR A 64 8.36 -7.96 -7.64
C THR A 64 8.03 -9.45 -7.54
N ASP A 65 8.32 -10.05 -6.39
CA ASP A 65 8.10 -11.47 -6.12
C ASP A 65 6.67 -11.78 -5.66
N VAL A 66 6.06 -12.78 -6.28
CA VAL A 66 4.70 -13.25 -5.97
C VAL A 66 4.64 -13.92 -4.60
N ALA A 67 5.71 -14.61 -4.17
CA ALA A 67 5.72 -15.22 -2.84
C ALA A 67 5.75 -14.14 -1.75
N ALA A 68 6.59 -13.11 -1.90
CA ALA A 68 6.60 -11.94 -1.02
C ALA A 68 5.25 -11.23 -0.95
N GLN A 69 4.56 -11.05 -2.08
CA GLN A 69 3.20 -10.48 -2.12
C GLN A 69 2.20 -11.32 -1.32
N ARG A 70 2.26 -12.66 -1.43
CA ARG A 70 1.40 -13.57 -0.67
C ARG A 70 1.70 -13.53 0.82
N THR A 71 2.97 -13.51 1.21
CA THR A 71 3.39 -13.40 2.62
C THR A 71 2.90 -12.09 3.23
N LEU A 72 3.12 -10.96 2.54
CA LEU A 72 2.61 -9.65 2.96
C LEU A 72 1.10 -9.65 3.10
N HIS A 73 0.37 -10.23 2.12
CA HIS A 73 -1.08 -10.33 2.17
C HIS A 73 -1.55 -11.15 3.38
N ALA A 74 -0.95 -12.31 3.62
CA ALA A 74 -1.29 -13.17 4.75
C ALA A 74 -1.05 -12.47 6.09
N ALA A 75 0.10 -11.81 6.26
CA ALA A 75 0.44 -11.07 7.48
C ALA A 75 -0.52 -9.89 7.70
N PHE A 76 -0.82 -9.13 6.65
CA PHE A 76 -1.80 -8.05 6.73
C PHE A 76 -3.20 -8.56 7.12
N VAL A 77 -3.68 -9.64 6.48
CA VAL A 77 -4.99 -10.23 6.78
C VAL A 77 -5.03 -10.80 8.20
N GLN A 78 -3.94 -11.39 8.68
CA GLN A 78 -3.84 -11.86 10.07
C GLN A 78 -4.05 -10.70 11.06
N ALA A 79 -3.43 -9.55 10.81
CA ALA A 79 -3.58 -8.37 11.66
C ALA A 79 -4.96 -7.69 11.51
N ALA A 80 -5.40 -7.46 10.28
CA ALA A 80 -6.63 -6.73 9.97
C ALA A 80 -7.91 -7.56 10.13
N GLY A 81 -7.80 -8.89 10.09
CA GLY A 81 -8.90 -9.85 10.05
C GLY A 81 -9.54 -10.03 8.66
N ALA A 82 -9.24 -9.17 7.69
CA ALA A 82 -9.72 -9.26 6.32
C ALA A 82 -8.83 -8.45 5.36
N ALA A 83 -8.95 -8.71 4.05
CA ALA A 83 -8.29 -7.92 3.02
C ALA A 83 -9.17 -6.76 2.49
N GLY A 84 -10.49 -6.90 2.55
CA GLY A 84 -11.45 -5.95 2.00
C GLY A 84 -11.68 -4.74 2.89
N CYS A 85 -11.62 -3.52 2.34
CA CYS A 85 -11.71 -2.28 3.12
C CYS A 85 -13.01 -2.18 3.93
N ARG A 86 -14.16 -2.53 3.34
CA ARG A 86 -15.45 -2.51 4.03
C ARG A 86 -15.49 -3.51 5.19
N GLU A 87 -14.89 -4.69 4.98
CA GLU A 87 -14.86 -5.74 5.98
C GLU A 87 -13.96 -5.37 7.15
N ILE A 88 -12.75 -4.84 6.88
CA ILE A 88 -11.85 -4.35 7.92
C ILE A 88 -12.54 -3.28 8.77
N ARG A 89 -13.24 -2.33 8.13
CA ARG A 89 -14.00 -1.28 8.83
C ARG A 89 -15.15 -1.84 9.66
N ARG A 90 -15.80 -2.91 9.21
CA ARG A 90 -16.87 -3.61 9.95
C ARG A 90 -16.32 -4.35 11.16
N LEU A 91 -15.19 -5.05 10.99
CA LEU A 91 -14.52 -5.79 12.06
C LEU A 91 -13.93 -4.88 13.13
N GLY A 92 -13.49 -3.67 12.74
CA GLY A 92 -12.97 -2.66 13.67
C GLY A 92 -11.63 -3.02 14.32
N ARG A 93 -10.94 -4.07 13.82
CA ARG A 93 -9.64 -4.50 14.37
C ARG A 93 -8.52 -3.50 14.10
N LEU A 94 -8.50 -2.94 12.90
CA LEU A 94 -7.57 -1.87 12.50
C LEU A 94 -8.34 -0.69 11.92
N SER A 95 -7.90 0.51 12.30
CA SER A 95 -8.28 1.75 11.63
C SER A 95 -7.59 1.88 10.26
N CYS A 96 -8.04 2.80 9.41
CA CYS A 96 -7.33 3.10 8.16
C CYS A 96 -5.88 3.55 8.38
N HIS A 97 -5.62 4.26 9.49
CA HIS A 97 -4.28 4.68 9.88
C HIS A 97 -3.40 3.47 10.19
N GLN A 98 -3.88 2.55 11.02
CA GLN A 98 -3.17 1.31 11.33
C GLN A 98 -3.01 0.42 10.09
N CYS A 99 -3.97 0.41 9.16
CA CYS A 99 -3.79 -0.29 7.89
C CYS A 99 -2.63 0.28 7.06
N VAL A 100 -2.42 1.60 7.06
CA VAL A 100 -1.28 2.22 6.38
C VAL A 100 0.03 1.81 7.05
N GLU A 101 0.07 1.87 8.37
CA GLU A 101 1.23 1.44 9.18
C GLU A 101 1.57 -0.02 8.93
N THR A 102 0.61 -0.94 9.10
CA THR A 102 0.81 -2.38 8.89
C THR A 102 1.26 -2.70 7.46
N ALA A 103 0.67 -2.06 6.45
CA ALA A 103 1.08 -2.29 5.07
C ALA A 103 2.51 -1.79 4.82
N ALA A 104 2.88 -0.64 5.37
CA ALA A 104 4.23 -0.09 5.25
C ALA A 104 5.26 -0.95 6.00
N ASP A 105 4.92 -1.47 7.18
CA ASP A 105 5.75 -2.37 7.98
C ASP A 105 6.05 -3.67 7.24
N GLU A 106 5.05 -4.25 6.59
CA GLU A 106 5.25 -5.48 5.82
C GLU A 106 6.12 -5.25 4.59
N VAL A 107 6.00 -4.12 3.90
CA VAL A 107 6.93 -3.77 2.81
C VAL A 107 8.36 -3.66 3.33
N PHE A 108 8.55 -3.00 4.48
CA PHE A 108 9.86 -2.87 5.11
C PHE A 108 10.45 -4.22 5.54
N ALA A 109 9.62 -5.11 6.10
CA ALA A 109 10.02 -6.46 6.45
C ALA A 109 10.51 -7.23 5.22
N ARG A 110 9.77 -7.16 4.10
CA ARG A 110 10.18 -7.81 2.84
C ARG A 110 11.47 -7.23 2.28
N LEU A 111 11.72 -5.93 2.40
CA LEU A 111 13.02 -5.34 2.06
C LEU A 111 14.16 -5.93 2.92
N GLY A 112 13.90 -6.14 4.21
CA GLY A 112 14.83 -6.84 5.11
C GLY A 112 15.10 -8.29 4.71
N ASP A 113 14.12 -8.96 4.11
CA ASP A 113 14.21 -10.30 3.54
C ASP A 113 14.87 -10.33 2.13
N GLY A 114 15.45 -9.21 1.68
CA GLY A 114 16.15 -9.10 0.40
C GLY A 114 15.24 -8.90 -0.82
N GLN A 115 13.96 -8.60 -0.62
CA GLN A 115 13.04 -8.33 -1.72
C GLN A 115 13.33 -6.97 -2.37
N THR A 116 13.04 -6.87 -3.67
CA THR A 116 13.16 -5.62 -4.42
C THR A 116 11.80 -4.98 -4.64
N LEU A 117 11.79 -3.65 -4.67
CA LEU A 117 10.61 -2.88 -5.04
C LEU A 117 10.69 -2.44 -6.49
N ARG A 118 9.52 -2.28 -7.10
CA ARG A 118 9.35 -1.71 -8.44
C ARG A 118 8.28 -0.64 -8.44
N LYS A 119 8.32 0.20 -9.46
CA LYS A 119 7.18 1.04 -9.84
C LYS A 119 5.97 0.12 -10.14
N PRO A 120 4.81 0.34 -9.50
CA PRO A 120 3.59 -0.42 -9.81
C PRO A 120 3.20 -0.30 -11.29
N ALA A 121 2.64 -1.37 -11.86
CA ALA A 121 2.22 -1.40 -13.27
C ALA A 121 1.10 -0.37 -13.57
N GLU A 122 0.31 -0.01 -12.57
CA GLU A 122 -0.71 1.03 -12.64
C GLU A 122 -0.12 2.42 -12.88
N CYS A 123 1.18 2.59 -12.64
CA CYS A 123 1.90 3.82 -12.95
C CYS A 123 2.29 3.93 -14.42
N ASP A 124 2.41 2.80 -15.13
CA ASP A 124 2.82 2.78 -16.52
C ASP A 124 1.61 3.18 -17.37
N GLY A 125 1.77 4.24 -18.15
CA GLY A 125 0.68 4.83 -18.92
C GLY A 125 0.05 3.81 -19.86
N ALA A 126 -1.26 3.63 -19.76
CA ALA A 126 -2.04 3.33 -20.95
C ALA A 126 -1.78 4.48 -21.93
N THR A 127 -1.08 4.17 -23.01
CA THR A 127 -1.22 4.88 -24.28
C THR A 127 -2.72 5.03 -24.54
N SER A 128 -3.07 6.23 -25.01
CA SER A 128 -4.41 6.64 -25.44
C SER A 128 -5.16 5.59 -26.24
#